data_AF-A0A933K2C4-F1
#
_entry.id   AF-A0A933K2C4-F1
#
_cell.length_a   1.000
_cell.length_b   1.000
_cell.length_c   1.000
_cell.angle_alpha   90.00
_cell.angle_beta   90.00
_cell.angle_gamma   90.00
#
_symmetry.space_group_name_H-M   'P 1'
#
loop_
_entity.id
_entity.type
_entity.pdbx_description
1 polymer ?
#
loop_
_entity_poly.entity_id
_entity_poly.type
_entity_poly.pdbx_seq_one_letter_code
_entity_poly.pdbx_strand_id
1 'polypeptide(L)'
;MISTFGTLNGSILTAPRIFFAMAQDGLLHRIIGSVHSRFHTPWVAIAMTGGLGIAFVMMRSFEQLTDAFVTAILPFYALAVASIYGLRRRPDYDPPFRVPGYPVVPALFVLATVFLLVNGLADPGSRVGTLVVFGVIGSGIPVYWFTVGRARER
;
A
#
# COMPACT_ATOMS: atom_id res chain seq x y z
N MET A 1 -24.45 -1.99 -11.35
CA MET A 1 -23.37 -1.00 -11.54
C MET A 1 -23.33 0.12 -10.49
N ILE A 2 -24.43 0.43 -9.78
CA ILE A 2 -24.45 1.48 -8.74
C ILE A 2 -23.39 1.24 -7.64
N SER A 3 -23.23 -0.01 -7.17
CA SER A 3 -22.21 -0.37 -6.18
C SER A 3 -20.77 -0.11 -6.64
N THR A 4 -20.45 -0.43 -7.90
CA THR A 4 -19.13 -0.19 -8.49
C THR A 4 -18.81 1.30 -8.58
N PHE A 5 -19.75 2.12 -9.06
CA PHE A 5 -19.59 3.58 -9.10
C PHE A 5 -19.46 4.18 -7.70
N GLY A 6 -20.23 3.70 -6.72
CA GLY A 6 -20.11 4.14 -5.33
C GLY A 6 -18.73 3.83 -4.73
N THR A 7 -18.23 2.61 -4.94
CA THR A 7 -16.90 2.20 -4.47
C THR A 7 -15.79 3.01 -5.13
N LEU A 8 -15.86 3.21 -6.45
CA LEU A 8 -14.88 4.01 -7.19
C LEU A 8 -14.84 5.47 -6.71
N ASN A 9 -16.00 6.10 -6.47
CA ASN A 9 -16.07 7.45 -5.93
C ASN A 9 -15.35 7.52 -4.56
N GLY A 10 -15.65 6.59 -3.65
CA GLY A 10 -14.98 6.49 -2.35
C GLY A 10 -13.46 6.32 -2.49
N SER A 11 -13.00 5.46 -3.40
CA SER A 11 -11.57 5.23 -3.65
C SER A 11 -10.86 6.48 -4.19
N ILE A 12 -11.48 7.22 -5.11
CA ILE A 12 -10.90 8.45 -5.69
C ILE A 12 -10.80 9.56 -4.64
N LEU A 13 -11.70 9.62 -3.66
CA LEU A 13 -11.64 10.59 -2.57
C LEU A 13 -10.57 10.27 -1.52
N THR A 14 -10.22 9.01 -1.36
CA THR A 14 -9.32 8.52 -0.29
C THR A 14 -7.89 8.30 -0.77
N ALA A 15 -7.69 7.66 -1.93
CA ALA A 15 -6.36 7.29 -2.42
C ALA A 15 -5.38 8.49 -2.58
N PRO A 16 -5.79 9.65 -3.13
CA PRO A 16 -4.90 10.81 -3.27
C PRO A 16 -4.42 11.38 -1.93
N ARG A 17 -5.17 11.16 -0.84
CA ARG A 17 -4.81 11.68 0.50
C ARG A 17 -3.56 11.01 1.05
N ILE A 18 -3.31 9.76 0.68
CA ILE A 18 -2.09 9.03 1.06
C ILE A 18 -0.88 9.71 0.42
N PHE A 19 -0.92 9.93 -0.90
CA PHE A 19 0.16 10.62 -1.63
C PHE A 19 0.37 12.06 -1.17
N PHE A 20 -0.71 12.76 -0.82
CA PHE A 20 -0.65 14.09 -0.25
C PHE A 20 0.05 14.10 1.12
N ALA A 21 -0.31 13.20 2.03
CA ALA A 21 0.36 13.07 3.33
C ALA A 21 1.84 12.69 3.17
N MET A 22 2.16 11.73 2.32
CA MET A 22 3.55 11.35 2.01
C MET A 22 4.37 12.52 1.44
N ALA A 23 3.75 13.39 0.63
CA ALA A 23 4.42 14.60 0.13
C ALA A 23 4.63 15.66 1.22
N GLN A 24 3.74 15.75 2.23
CA GLN A 24 3.96 16.62 3.39
C GLN A 24 5.06 16.10 4.31
N ASP A 25 5.16 14.78 4.47
CA ASP A 25 6.22 14.11 5.24
C ASP A 25 7.59 14.14 4.53
N GLY A 26 7.68 14.78 3.36
CA GLY A 26 8.91 14.89 2.57
C GLY A 26 9.32 13.59 1.87
N LEU A 27 8.47 12.56 1.88
CA LEU A 27 8.72 11.26 1.23
C LEU A 27 8.54 11.31 -0.29
N LEU A 28 7.75 12.26 -0.78
CA LEU A 28 7.47 12.49 -2.19
C LEU A 28 7.75 13.94 -2.58
N HIS A 29 7.90 14.19 -3.88
CA HIS A 29 8.11 15.54 -4.41
C HIS A 29 6.98 16.48 -3.99
N ARG A 30 7.32 17.68 -3.52
CA ARG A 30 6.36 18.66 -2.94
C ARG A 30 5.20 19.03 -3.88
N ILE A 31 5.40 18.90 -5.20
CA ILE A 31 4.38 19.17 -6.23
C ILE A 31 3.20 18.18 -6.11
N ILE A 32 3.46 16.92 -5.74
CA ILE A 32 2.41 15.90 -5.57
C ILE A 32 1.49 16.27 -4.40
N GLY A 33 2.04 16.94 -3.39
CA GLY A 33 1.31 17.51 -2.26
C GLY A 33 0.64 18.86 -2.54
N SER A 34 0.63 19.36 -3.78
CA SER A 34 0.05 20.67 -4.08
C SER A 34 -1.48 20.64 -3.99
N VAL A 35 -2.02 21.65 -3.30
CA VAL A 35 -3.46 21.82 -3.11
C VAL A 35 -3.98 22.87 -4.08
N HIS A 36 -5.11 22.60 -4.71
CA HIS A 36 -5.76 23.54 -5.62
C HIS A 36 -6.28 24.76 -4.84
N SER A 37 -5.92 25.97 -5.27
CA SER A 37 -6.23 27.23 -4.57
C SER A 37 -7.74 27.47 -4.36
N ARG A 38 -8.56 27.16 -5.36
CA ARG A 38 -10.02 27.30 -5.29
C ARG A 38 -10.73 26.14 -4.58
N PHE A 39 -10.41 24.90 -4.95
CA PHE A 39 -11.16 23.70 -4.52
C PHE A 39 -10.58 23.01 -3.29
N HIS A 40 -9.40 23.41 -2.82
CA HIS A 40 -8.71 22.82 -1.68
C HIS A 40 -8.49 21.29 -1.80
N THR A 41 -8.31 20.80 -3.04
CA THR A 41 -8.10 19.38 -3.35
C THR A 41 -6.66 19.11 -3.80
N PRO A 42 -6.10 17.92 -3.50
CA PRO A 42 -4.77 17.52 -3.95
C PRO A 42 -4.81 17.09 -5.43
N TRP A 43 -4.95 18.07 -6.33
CA TRP A 43 -5.25 17.84 -7.75
C TRP A 43 -4.16 17.07 -8.49
N VAL A 44 -2.88 17.26 -8.14
CA VAL A 44 -1.77 16.50 -8.75
C VAL A 44 -1.82 15.03 -8.35
N ALA A 45 -2.09 14.75 -7.06
CA ALA A 45 -2.25 13.37 -6.59
C ALA A 45 -3.47 12.69 -7.24
N ILE A 46 -4.57 13.42 -7.45
CA ILE A 46 -5.75 12.91 -8.18
C ILE A 46 -5.39 12.59 -9.63
N ALA A 47 -4.74 13.51 -10.35
CA ALA A 47 -4.35 13.29 -11.74
C ALA A 47 -3.36 12.12 -11.89
N MET A 48 -2.40 12.02 -10.98
CA MET A 48 -1.42 10.94 -10.96
C MET A 48 -2.08 9.57 -10.70
N THR A 49 -2.92 9.46 -9.67
CA THR A 49 -3.61 8.19 -9.35
C THR A 49 -4.59 7.78 -10.43
N GLY A 50 -5.36 8.72 -10.98
CA GLY A 50 -6.26 8.48 -12.10
C GLY A 50 -5.52 8.08 -13.37
N GLY A 51 -4.44 8.78 -13.71
CA GLY A 51 -3.60 8.49 -14.88
C GLY A 51 -2.97 7.10 -14.81
N LEU A 52 -2.39 6.73 -13.66
CA LEU A 52 -1.86 5.39 -13.42
C LEU A 52 -2.95 4.33 -13.52
N GLY A 53 -4.14 4.58 -12.94
CA GLY A 53 -5.28 3.67 -13.03
C GLY A 53 -5.72 3.41 -14.48
N ILE A 54 -5.84 4.46 -15.29
CA ILE A 54 -6.17 4.35 -16.72
C ILE A 54 -5.10 3.52 -17.46
N ALA A 55 -3.81 3.84 -17.23
CA ALA A 55 -2.71 3.12 -17.86
C ALA A 55 -2.74 1.62 -17.53
N PHE A 56 -2.96 1.26 -16.26
CA PHE A 56 -3.02 -0.13 -15.83
C PHE A 56 -4.20 -0.89 -16.44
N VAL A 57 -5.39 -0.27 -16.50
CA VAL A 57 -6.58 -0.87 -17.12
C VAL A 57 -6.40 -1.09 -18.63
N MET A 58 -5.66 -0.21 -19.31
CA MET A 58 -5.39 -0.36 -20.74
C MET A 58 -4.38 -1.49 -21.05
N MET A 59 -3.48 -1.80 -20.12
CA MET A 59 -2.38 -2.75 -20.36
C MET A 59 -2.64 -4.17 -19.86
N ARG A 60 -3.51 -4.36 -18.85
CA ARG A 60 -3.66 -5.64 -18.16
C ARG A 60 -5.12 -6.10 -18.11
N SER A 61 -5.31 -7.42 -18.04
CA SER A 61 -6.63 -7.99 -17.80
C SER A 61 -7.09 -7.75 -16.35
N PHE A 62 -8.40 -7.83 -16.12
CA PHE A 62 -8.98 -7.71 -14.78
C PHE A 62 -8.37 -8.72 -13.79
N GLU A 63 -8.15 -9.95 -14.23
CA GLU A 63 -7.55 -11.01 -13.42
C GLU A 63 -6.12 -10.66 -13.02
N GLN A 64 -5.30 -10.21 -13.97
CA GLN A 64 -3.92 -9.78 -13.71
C GLN A 64 -3.84 -8.56 -12.79
N LEU A 65 -4.79 -7.63 -12.90
CA LEU A 65 -4.87 -6.46 -12.02
C LEU A 65 -5.24 -6.86 -10.60
N THR A 66 -6.21 -7.76 -10.46
CA THR A 66 -6.67 -8.25 -9.16
C THR A 66 -5.56 -9.05 -8.47
N ASP A 67 -4.88 -9.93 -9.20
CA ASP A 67 -3.77 -10.72 -8.67
C ASP A 67 -2.60 -9.83 -8.21
N ALA A 68 -2.22 -8.84 -9.03
CA ALA A 68 -1.19 -7.87 -8.67
C ALA A 68 -1.60 -7.03 -7.45
N PHE A 69 -2.85 -6.60 -7.36
CA PHE A 69 -3.37 -5.82 -6.24
C PHE A 69 -3.32 -6.61 -4.92
N VAL A 70 -3.82 -7.85 -4.92
CA VAL A 70 -3.83 -8.73 -3.74
C VAL A 70 -2.39 -9.04 -3.32
N THR A 71 -1.54 -9.41 -4.27
CA THR A 71 -0.12 -9.68 -4.00
C THR A 71 0.61 -8.47 -3.45
N ALA A 72 0.27 -7.26 -3.90
CA ALA A 72 0.91 -6.03 -3.43
C ALA A 72 0.50 -5.66 -1.99
N ILE A 73 -0.77 -5.84 -1.61
CA ILE A 73 -1.28 -5.36 -0.31
C ILE A 73 -1.05 -6.35 0.83
N LEU A 74 -1.07 -7.65 0.56
CA LEU A 74 -0.95 -8.70 1.57
C LEU A 74 0.34 -8.65 2.41
N PRO A 75 1.54 -8.40 1.84
CA PRO A 75 2.74 -8.25 2.64
C PRO A 75 2.62 -7.12 3.67
N PHE A 76 2.01 -5.99 3.30
CA PHE A 76 1.81 -4.87 4.21
C PHE A 76 0.80 -5.19 5.30
N TYR A 77 -0.26 -5.93 5.00
CA TYR A 77 -1.19 -6.42 6.02
C TYR A 77 -0.53 -7.41 6.99
N ALA A 78 0.29 -8.34 6.48
CA ALA A 78 1.06 -9.24 7.33
C ALA A 78 2.02 -8.47 8.24
N LEU A 79 2.74 -7.47 7.71
CA LEU A 79 3.63 -6.61 8.50
C LEU A 79 2.87 -5.79 9.53
N ALA A 80 1.72 -5.21 9.17
CA ALA A 80 0.89 -4.45 10.08
C ALA A 80 0.40 -5.32 11.25
N VAL A 81 -0.06 -6.54 10.98
CA VAL A 81 -0.49 -7.48 12.02
C VAL A 81 0.70 -7.99 12.84
N ALA A 82 1.83 -8.28 12.19
CA ALA A 82 3.05 -8.70 12.87
C ALA A 82 3.62 -7.60 13.80
N SER A 83 3.38 -6.32 13.48
CA SER A 83 3.80 -5.20 14.32
C SER A 83 3.20 -5.25 15.73
N ILE A 84 2.04 -5.89 15.93
CA ILE A 84 1.41 -6.06 17.24
C ILE A 84 2.35 -6.76 18.23
N TYR A 85 3.14 -7.74 17.77
CA TYR A 85 4.11 -8.42 18.62
C TYR A 85 5.26 -7.51 19.05
N GLY A 86 5.69 -6.59 18.18
CA GLY A 86 6.69 -5.58 18.52
C GLY A 86 6.12 -4.52 19.47
N LEU A 87 4.92 -4.05 19.18
CA LEU A 87 4.27 -2.99 19.94
C LEU A 87 3.92 -3.43 21.37
N ARG A 88 3.49 -4.69 21.56
CA ARG A 88 3.23 -5.27 22.88
C ARG A 88 4.46 -5.46 23.76
N ARG A 89 5.67 -5.40 23.20
CA ARG A 89 6.91 -5.41 23.99
C ARG A 89 7.28 -4.03 24.53
N ARG A 90 6.60 -2.96 24.09
CA ARG A 90 6.87 -1.61 24.59
C ARG A 90 6.24 -1.43 25.98
N PRO A 91 6.97 -0.86 26.94
CA PRO A 91 6.48 -0.65 28.29
C PRO A 91 5.27 0.32 28.35
N ASP A 92 5.20 1.27 27.43
CA ASP A 92 4.15 2.31 27.40
C ASP A 92 2.91 1.91 26.58
N TYR A 93 2.82 0.66 26.12
CA TYR A 93 1.73 0.22 25.26
C TYR A 93 0.55 -0.35 26.05
N ASP A 94 -0.48 0.48 26.28
CA ASP A 94 -1.76 0.06 26.84
C ASP A 94 -2.91 0.25 25.84
N PRO A 95 -3.21 -0.75 24.99
CA PRO A 95 -4.23 -0.60 23.97
C PRO A 95 -5.64 -0.68 24.57
N PRO A 96 -6.57 0.20 24.15
CA PRO A 96 -7.97 0.15 24.59
C PRO A 96 -8.69 -1.12 24.12
N PHE A 97 -8.20 -1.77 23.06
CA PHE A 97 -8.73 -3.02 22.54
C PHE A 97 -7.63 -4.08 22.46
N ARG A 98 -7.95 -5.30 22.92
CA ARG A 98 -7.05 -6.46 22.85
C ARG A 98 -7.69 -7.52 21.97
N VAL A 99 -6.95 -7.94 20.93
CA VAL A 99 -7.38 -9.01 20.03
C VAL A 99 -7.65 -10.30 20.82
N PRO A 100 -8.87 -10.85 20.76
CA PRO A 100 -9.18 -12.15 21.36
C PRO A 100 -8.29 -13.24 20.76
N GLY A 101 -7.79 -14.15 21.60
CA GLY A 101 -6.93 -15.25 21.14
C GLY A 101 -5.51 -14.83 20.74
N TYR A 102 -5.05 -13.64 21.15
CA TYR A 102 -3.61 -13.30 21.09
C TYR A 102 -2.81 -14.28 21.97
N PRO A 103 -1.67 -14.84 21.52
CA PRO A 103 -0.94 -14.54 20.28
C PRO A 103 -1.32 -15.40 19.05
N VAL A 104 -2.27 -16.32 19.16
CA VAL A 104 -2.55 -17.33 18.13
C VAL A 104 -3.26 -16.72 16.91
N VAL A 105 -4.28 -15.91 17.12
CA VAL A 105 -5.08 -15.34 16.01
C VAL A 105 -4.22 -14.50 15.05
N PRO A 106 -3.39 -13.54 15.52
CA PRO A 106 -2.52 -12.79 14.62
C PRO A 106 -1.45 -13.67 13.97
N ALA A 107 -0.95 -14.71 14.66
CA ALA A 107 0.05 -15.62 14.10
C ALA A 107 -0.55 -16.42 12.93
N LEU A 108 -1.76 -16.95 13.10
CA LEU A 108 -2.48 -17.65 12.04
C LEU A 108 -2.72 -16.75 10.83
N PHE A 109 -3.09 -15.48 11.04
CA PHE A 109 -3.27 -14.53 9.94
C PHE A 109 -1.96 -14.30 9.16
N VAL A 110 -0.85 -14.07 9.87
CA VAL A 110 0.46 -13.86 9.25
C VAL A 110 0.89 -15.12 8.49
N LEU A 111 0.74 -16.30 9.09
CA LEU A 111 1.06 -17.59 8.45
C LEU A 111 0.22 -17.85 7.21
N ALA A 112 -1.10 -17.62 7.27
CA ALA A 112 -1.99 -17.77 6.12
C ALA A 112 -1.62 -16.79 4.99
N THR A 113 -1.27 -15.55 5.34
CA THR A 113 -0.85 -14.55 4.36
C THR A 113 0.47 -14.92 3.70
N VAL A 114 1.46 -15.36 4.48
CA VAL A 114 2.75 -15.85 3.94
C VAL A 114 2.52 -17.08 3.06
N PHE A 115 1.67 -18.01 3.48
CA PHE A 115 1.32 -19.18 2.69
C PHE A 115 0.72 -18.79 1.33
N LEU A 116 -0.22 -17.84 1.31
CA LEU A 116 -0.84 -17.35 0.07
C LEU A 116 0.19 -16.70 -0.87
N LEU A 117 1.12 -15.90 -0.32
CA LEU A 117 2.20 -15.29 -1.10
C LEU A 117 3.15 -16.35 -1.67
N VAL A 118 3.55 -17.34 -0.87
CA VAL A 118 4.41 -18.45 -1.34
C VAL A 118 3.70 -19.26 -2.42
N ASN A 119 2.39 -19.50 -2.26
CA ASN A 119 1.60 -20.19 -3.26
C ASN A 119 1.54 -19.41 -4.59
N GLY A 120 1.36 -18.09 -4.54
CA GLY A 120 1.43 -17.22 -5.73
C GLY A 120 2.80 -17.24 -6.43
N LEU A 121 3.91 -17.35 -5.68
CA LEU A 121 5.24 -17.58 -6.26
C LEU A 121 5.38 -18.99 -6.85
N ALA A 122 4.75 -20.00 -6.25
CA ALA A 122 4.83 -21.37 -6.70
C ALA A 122 4.04 -21.60 -8.00
N ASP A 123 2.93 -20.90 -8.18
CA ASP A 123 2.10 -20.98 -9.40
C ASP A 123 2.84 -20.36 -10.61
N PRO A 124 3.14 -21.13 -11.67
CA PRO A 124 3.77 -20.60 -12.89
C PRO A 124 3.01 -19.44 -13.55
N GLY A 125 1.67 -19.38 -13.41
CA GLY A 125 0.83 -18.34 -13.99
C GLY A 125 1.00 -16.98 -13.31
N SER A 126 1.08 -16.97 -11.99
CA SER A 126 1.20 -15.75 -11.18
C SER A 126 2.65 -15.37 -10.85
N ARG A 127 3.60 -16.32 -10.87
CA ARG A 127 4.99 -16.13 -10.45
C ARG A 127 5.65 -14.88 -11.00
N VAL A 128 5.55 -14.65 -12.31
CA VAL A 128 6.19 -13.48 -12.95
C VAL A 128 5.55 -12.18 -12.46
N GLY A 129 4.22 -12.13 -12.38
CA GLY A 129 3.48 -10.99 -11.85
C GLY A 129 3.87 -10.69 -10.41
N THR A 130 3.94 -11.72 -9.57
CA THR A 130 4.35 -11.61 -8.17
C THR A 130 5.78 -11.11 -8.01
N LEU A 131 6.74 -11.65 -8.78
CA LEU A 131 8.13 -11.19 -8.76
C LEU A 131 8.26 -9.73 -9.19
N VAL A 132 7.52 -9.30 -10.21
CA VAL A 132 7.48 -7.89 -10.63
C VAL A 132 6.94 -7.01 -9.51
N VAL A 133 5.85 -7.42 -8.84
CA VAL A 133 5.28 -6.67 -7.71
C VAL A 133 6.27 -6.55 -6.56
N PHE A 134 6.93 -7.64 -6.17
CA PHE A 134 7.98 -7.60 -5.15
C PHE A 134 9.18 -6.75 -5.56
N GLY A 135 9.55 -6.76 -6.84
CA GLY A 135 10.59 -5.89 -7.40
C GLY A 135 10.21 -4.42 -7.31
N VAL A 136 8.96 -4.06 -7.62
CA VAL A 136 8.43 -2.70 -7.49
C VAL A 136 8.43 -2.26 -6.02
N ILE A 137 7.94 -3.10 -5.10
CA ILE A 137 7.99 -2.83 -3.65
C ILE A 137 9.44 -2.64 -3.20
N GLY A 138 10.35 -3.53 -3.62
CA GLY A 138 11.77 -3.47 -3.29
C GLY A 138 12.45 -2.22 -3.84
N SER A 139 12.04 -1.72 -5.01
CA SER A 139 12.55 -0.47 -5.59
C SER A 139 12.21 0.78 -4.76
N GLY A 140 11.23 0.68 -3.85
CA GLY A 140 10.97 1.71 -2.85
C GLY A 140 12.16 1.96 -1.92
N ILE A 141 12.99 0.94 -1.65
CA ILE A 141 14.19 1.08 -0.81
C ILE A 141 15.22 2.03 -1.44
N PRO A 142 15.76 1.78 -2.64
CA PRO A 142 16.72 2.70 -3.25
C PRO A 142 16.11 4.09 -3.48
N VAL A 143 14.83 4.17 -3.88
CA VAL A 143 14.14 5.46 -4.03
C VAL A 143 14.14 6.25 -2.72
N TYR A 144 13.77 5.63 -1.60
CA TYR A 144 13.78 6.26 -0.28
C TYR A 144 15.17 6.78 0.12
N TRP A 145 16.21 5.98 -0.10
CA TRP A 145 17.59 6.38 0.21
C TRP A 145 18.06 7.57 -0.63
N PHE A 146 17.73 7.59 -1.93
CA PHE A 146 18.13 8.68 -2.83
C PHE A 146 17.37 9.98 -2.57
N THR A 147 16.09 9.93 -2.19
CA THR A 147 15.26 11.13 -2.02
C THR A 147 15.26 11.65 -0.58
N VAL A 148 14.97 10.79 0.40
CA VAL A 148 14.76 11.17 1.80
C VAL A 148 16.02 10.95 2.64
N GLY A 149 16.74 9.84 2.41
CA GLY A 149 17.97 9.51 3.13
C GLY A 149 19.01 10.64 3.09
N ARG A 150 19.12 11.33 1.94
CA ARG A 150 19.99 12.50 1.76
C ARG A 150 19.49 13.80 2.39
N ALA A 151 18.18 13.95 2.59
CA ALA A 151 17.61 15.17 3.15
C ALA A 151 17.78 15.27 4.68
N ARG A 152 18.05 14.15 5.35
CA ARG A 152 18.26 14.08 6.81
C ARG A 152 19.71 14.34 7.24
N GLU A 153 20.65 14.38 6.29
CA GLU A 153 22.08 14.69 6.50
C GLU A 153 22.44 16.17 6.23
N ARG A 154 21.45 17.02 5.90
CA ARG A 154 21.61 18.48 5.79
C ARG A 154 20.78 19.19 6.85
#